data_AF-A0A9K3PGI0-F1
#
_entry.id   AF-A0A9K3PGI0-F1
#
_cell.length_a   1.000
_cell.length_b   1.000
_cell.length_c   1.000
_cell.angle_alpha   90.00
_cell.angle_beta   90.00
_cell.angle_gamma   90.00
#
_symmetry.space_group_name_H-M   'P 1'
#
loop_
_entity.id
_entity.type
_entity.pdbx_description
1 polymer ?
#
loop_
_entity_poly.entity_id
_entity_poly.type
_entity_poly.pdbx_seq_one_letter_code
_entity_poly.pdbx_strand_id
1 'polypeptide(L)'
;MAEPATSSSPSAQSSMDANNKIMKDLRSVNEKIDLLNQMLNPGAGTPKMSITNDAVMAVVGFLEACKPRMIELIEAASMIGVLSETVFEAVLQCNDRLQKALEDVETAALTETTAETTAATAASENNDDDDDVTDQFNDLLLGDLDDPPPSAPVVAGPKSTGEEDSTNDMKQPATVPASSSNDEFDAFFAERQGP
;
A
#
# COMPACT_ATOMS: atom_id res chain seq x y z
N MET A 1 -46.72 9.24 -40.01
CA MET A 1 -45.25 9.27 -39.78
C MET A 1 -45.07 9.12 -38.29
N ALA A 2 -44.62 7.95 -37.84
CA ALA A 2 -44.39 7.67 -36.41
C ALA A 2 -42.90 7.83 -36.13
N GLU A 3 -42.55 8.65 -35.14
CA GLU A 3 -41.18 8.87 -34.70
C GLU A 3 -40.74 7.72 -33.77
N PRO A 4 -39.49 7.22 -33.90
CA PRO A 4 -38.97 6.20 -32.98
C PRO A 4 -38.54 6.86 -31.66
N ALA A 5 -39.20 6.46 -30.56
CA ALA A 5 -38.77 6.80 -29.21
C ALA A 5 -37.46 6.06 -28.87
N THR A 6 -36.37 6.80 -28.74
CA THR A 6 -35.09 6.31 -28.20
C THR A 6 -35.24 6.03 -26.70
N SER A 7 -35.61 4.80 -26.36
CA SER A 7 -35.60 4.28 -24.99
C SER A 7 -34.16 3.92 -24.60
N SER A 8 -33.40 4.88 -24.08
CA SER A 8 -32.09 4.64 -23.48
C SER A 8 -32.24 3.86 -22.17
N SER A 9 -31.69 2.65 -22.13
CA SER A 9 -31.79 1.73 -20.98
C SER A 9 -30.89 2.20 -19.81
N PRO A 10 -31.39 2.24 -18.55
CA PRO A 10 -30.65 2.78 -17.40
C PRO A 10 -29.36 2.00 -17.05
N SER A 11 -29.24 0.73 -17.48
CA SER A 11 -28.05 -0.11 -17.25
C SER A 11 -26.83 0.27 -18.10
N ALA A 12 -27.05 0.88 -19.27
CA ALA A 12 -25.94 1.32 -20.13
C ALA A 12 -25.28 2.59 -19.57
N GLN A 13 -26.08 3.44 -18.94
CA GLN A 13 -25.63 4.73 -18.40
C GLN A 13 -24.77 4.53 -17.15
N SER A 14 -25.14 3.60 -16.25
CA SER A 14 -24.35 3.25 -15.08
C SER A 14 -22.99 2.62 -15.43
N SER A 15 -22.94 1.76 -16.46
CA SER A 15 -21.68 1.21 -16.98
C SER A 15 -20.78 2.30 -17.55
N MET A 16 -21.34 3.26 -18.29
CA MET A 16 -20.57 4.38 -18.84
C MET A 16 -19.98 5.27 -17.74
N ASP A 17 -20.74 5.54 -16.68
CA ASP A 17 -20.25 6.30 -15.52
C ASP A 17 -19.14 5.55 -14.77
N ALA A 18 -19.27 4.23 -14.61
CA ALA A 18 -18.23 3.39 -14.00
C ALA A 18 -16.94 3.40 -14.82
N ASN A 19 -17.04 3.22 -16.15
CA ASN A 19 -15.92 3.31 -17.08
C ASN A 19 -15.18 4.65 -16.94
N ASN A 20 -15.92 5.77 -16.87
CA ASN A 20 -15.34 7.10 -16.74
C ASN A 20 -14.60 7.30 -15.40
N LYS A 21 -15.17 6.80 -14.30
CA LYS A 21 -14.53 6.86 -12.96
C LYS A 21 -13.23 6.06 -12.96
N ILE A 22 -13.28 4.83 -13.46
CA ILE A 22 -12.10 3.96 -13.53
C ILE A 22 -11.00 4.60 -14.38
N MET A 23 -11.32 5.15 -15.56
CA MET A 23 -10.33 5.84 -16.38
C MET A 23 -9.68 7.04 -15.67
N LYS A 24 -10.45 7.77 -14.85
CA LYS A 24 -9.91 8.86 -14.04
C LYS A 24 -8.98 8.35 -12.95
N ASP A 25 -9.36 7.27 -12.27
CA ASP A 25 -8.56 6.66 -11.21
C ASP A 25 -7.27 6.06 -11.78
N LEU A 26 -7.35 5.37 -12.92
CA LEU A 26 -6.18 4.87 -13.66
C LEU A 26 -5.23 6.00 -14.06
N ARG A 27 -5.76 7.16 -14.47
CA ARG A 27 -4.91 8.32 -14.75
C ARG A 27 -4.15 8.77 -13.51
N SER A 28 -4.82 8.87 -12.36
CA SER A 28 -4.19 9.22 -11.09
C SER A 28 -3.07 8.25 -10.71
N VAL A 29 -3.29 6.93 -10.87
CA VAL A 29 -2.26 5.92 -10.64
C VAL A 29 -1.07 6.11 -11.59
N ASN A 30 -1.33 6.30 -12.88
CA ASN A 30 -0.27 6.55 -13.87
C ASN A 30 0.54 7.83 -13.56
N GLU A 31 -0.12 8.92 -13.14
CA GLU A 31 0.57 10.14 -12.72
C GLU A 31 1.51 9.90 -11.53
N LYS A 32 1.12 9.03 -10.59
CA LYS A 32 1.96 8.63 -9.46
C LYS A 32 3.12 7.73 -9.87
N ILE A 33 2.92 6.83 -10.81
CA ILE A 33 4.00 6.02 -11.41
C ILE A 33 5.00 6.93 -12.13
N ASP A 34 4.52 7.88 -12.93
CA ASP A 34 5.38 8.82 -13.65
C ASP A 34 6.18 9.72 -12.69
N LEU A 35 5.54 10.19 -11.62
CA LEU A 35 6.20 10.95 -10.56
C LEU A 35 7.29 10.11 -9.88
N LEU A 36 7.00 8.87 -9.51
CA LEU A 36 7.99 7.97 -8.90
C LEU A 36 9.21 7.78 -9.81
N ASN A 37 8.98 7.52 -11.10
CA ASN A 37 10.04 7.37 -12.08
C ASN A 37 10.90 8.63 -12.22
N GLN A 38 10.28 9.82 -12.19
CA GLN A 38 11.02 11.09 -12.23
C GLN A 38 11.85 11.31 -10.97
N MET A 39 11.38 10.89 -9.81
CA MET A 39 12.11 11.01 -8.54
C MET A 39 13.31 10.06 -8.47
N LEU A 40 13.14 8.82 -8.96
CA LEU A 40 14.19 7.79 -8.94
C LEU A 40 15.20 7.92 -10.08
N ASN A 41 14.78 8.44 -11.23
CA ASN A 41 15.63 8.58 -12.41
C ASN A 41 15.46 9.99 -12.99
N PRO A 42 15.83 11.03 -12.23
CA PRO A 42 15.74 12.38 -12.76
C PRO A 42 16.74 12.53 -13.91
N GLY A 43 16.33 13.22 -14.97
CA GLY A 43 17.16 13.41 -16.16
C GLY A 43 18.53 14.04 -15.87
N ALA A 44 19.41 14.00 -16.88
CA ALA A 44 20.79 14.44 -16.77
C ALA A 44 20.93 15.82 -16.11
N GLY A 45 21.57 15.85 -14.93
CA GLY A 45 21.88 17.08 -14.19
C GLY A 45 21.18 17.26 -12.85
N THR A 46 20.24 16.38 -12.48
CA THR A 46 19.56 16.45 -11.17
C THR A 46 19.99 15.29 -10.27
N PRO A 47 20.23 15.50 -8.97
CA PRO A 47 20.56 14.41 -8.05
C PRO A 47 19.38 13.43 -7.95
N LYS A 48 19.69 12.13 -8.07
CA LYS A 48 18.74 11.04 -7.82
C LYS A 48 18.27 11.11 -6.37
N MET A 49 16.96 11.02 -6.15
CA MET A 49 16.44 10.89 -4.78
C MET A 49 16.72 9.47 -4.27
N SER A 50 17.21 9.38 -3.03
CA SER A 50 17.33 8.12 -2.30
C SER A 50 15.94 7.50 -2.12
N ILE A 51 15.86 6.17 -2.13
CA ILE A 51 14.60 5.45 -1.88
C ILE A 51 14.11 5.65 -0.46
N THR A 52 15.02 5.95 0.47
CA THR A 52 14.71 6.28 1.86
C THR A 52 14.08 7.67 2.03
N ASN A 53 13.96 8.45 0.95
CA ASN A 53 13.31 9.75 1.01
C ASN A 53 11.81 9.62 1.31
N ASP A 54 11.33 10.34 2.32
CA ASP A 54 9.92 10.29 2.77
C ASP A 54 8.92 10.52 1.63
N ALA A 55 9.22 11.40 0.67
CA ALA A 55 8.33 11.65 -0.45
C ALA A 55 8.27 10.47 -1.43
N VAL A 56 9.40 9.78 -1.65
CA VAL A 56 9.45 8.55 -2.45
C VAL A 56 8.66 7.46 -1.75
N MET A 57 8.91 7.24 -0.45
CA MET A 57 8.19 6.24 0.34
C MET A 57 6.67 6.49 0.39
N ALA A 58 6.24 7.75 0.48
CA ALA A 58 4.82 8.10 0.44
C ALA A 58 4.16 7.73 -0.91
N VAL A 59 4.87 7.95 -2.03
CA VAL A 59 4.37 7.54 -3.36
C VAL A 59 4.38 6.02 -3.50
N VAL A 60 5.43 5.33 -3.04
CA VAL A 60 5.51 3.86 -3.06
C VAL A 60 4.38 3.26 -2.22
N GLY A 61 4.15 3.72 -0.99
CA GLY A 61 3.07 3.21 -0.14
C GLY A 61 1.69 3.43 -0.73
N PHE A 62 1.46 4.55 -1.45
CA PHE A 62 0.24 4.75 -2.22
C PHE A 62 0.09 3.72 -3.35
N LEU A 63 1.15 3.46 -4.11
CA LEU A 63 1.15 2.50 -5.22
C LEU A 63 0.97 1.05 -4.73
N GLU A 64 1.58 0.67 -3.61
CA GLU A 64 1.36 -0.62 -2.96
C GLU A 64 -0.10 -0.81 -2.51
N ALA A 65 -0.72 0.23 -1.94
CA ALA A 65 -2.13 0.20 -1.58
C ALA A 65 -3.06 0.09 -2.80
N CYS A 66 -2.61 0.49 -3.99
CA CYS A 66 -3.35 0.34 -5.23
C CYS A 66 -3.28 -1.07 -5.82
N LYS A 67 -2.24 -1.86 -5.51
CA LYS A 67 -2.05 -3.22 -6.05
C LYS A 67 -3.24 -4.16 -5.77
N PRO A 68 -3.73 -4.36 -4.53
CA PRO A 68 -4.86 -5.24 -4.30
C PRO A 68 -6.15 -4.73 -4.98
N ARG A 69 -6.38 -3.42 -4.98
CA ARG A 69 -7.54 -2.81 -5.66
C ARG A 69 -7.51 -3.01 -7.17
N MET A 70 -6.32 -2.99 -7.78
CA MET A 70 -6.15 -3.24 -9.21
C MET A 70 -6.48 -4.69 -9.58
N ILE A 71 -6.13 -5.64 -8.72
CA ILE A 71 -6.44 -7.07 -8.92
C ILE A 71 -7.96 -7.28 -8.82
N GLU A 72 -8.60 -6.76 -7.77
CA GLU A 72 -10.07 -6.81 -7.63
C GLU A 72 -10.79 -6.20 -8.83
N LEU A 73 -10.26 -5.07 -9.35
CA LEU A 73 -10.80 -4.44 -10.55
C LEU A 73 -10.67 -5.32 -11.79
N ILE A 74 -9.55 -6.01 -11.98
CA ILE A 74 -9.34 -6.96 -13.09
C ILE A 74 -10.29 -8.15 -12.97
N GLU A 75 -10.43 -8.71 -11.77
CA GLU A 75 -11.35 -9.82 -11.50
C GLU A 75 -12.80 -9.41 -11.79
N ALA A 76 -13.22 -8.24 -11.33
CA ALA A 76 -14.55 -7.69 -11.63
C ALA A 76 -14.73 -7.40 -13.14
N ALA A 77 -13.69 -6.90 -13.81
CA ALA A 77 -13.72 -6.60 -15.24
C ALA A 77 -13.79 -7.86 -16.12
N SER A 78 -13.25 -8.98 -15.64
CA SER A 78 -13.30 -10.27 -16.34
C SER A 78 -14.72 -10.84 -16.44
N MET A 79 -15.65 -10.35 -15.62
CA MET A 79 -17.06 -10.70 -15.71
C MET A 79 -17.69 -10.01 -16.93
N ILE A 80 -18.32 -10.82 -17.80
CA ILE A 80 -18.88 -10.37 -19.08
C ILE A 80 -19.83 -9.18 -18.88
N GLY A 81 -19.53 -8.05 -19.55
CA GLY A 81 -20.43 -6.91 -19.67
C GLY A 81 -20.32 -5.85 -18.57
N VAL A 82 -19.38 -5.96 -17.62
CA VAL A 82 -19.18 -4.96 -16.56
C VAL A 82 -18.44 -3.73 -17.07
N LEU A 83 -17.38 -3.95 -17.86
CA LEU A 83 -16.51 -2.90 -18.40
C LEU A 83 -16.40 -2.96 -19.92
N SER A 84 -16.13 -1.81 -20.52
CA SER A 84 -15.77 -1.75 -21.93
C SER A 84 -14.38 -2.35 -22.16
N GLU A 85 -14.17 -2.99 -23.31
CA GLU A 85 -12.89 -3.63 -23.65
C GLU A 85 -11.71 -2.65 -23.59
N THR A 86 -11.91 -1.41 -24.05
CA THR A 86 -10.90 -0.34 -23.98
C THR A 86 -10.50 -0.01 -22.54
N VAL A 87 -11.45 0.05 -21.61
CA VAL A 87 -11.14 0.32 -20.20
C VAL A 87 -10.49 -0.90 -19.57
N PHE A 88 -10.93 -2.11 -19.90
CA PHE A 88 -10.30 -3.33 -19.41
C PHE A 88 -8.83 -3.44 -19.85
N GLU A 89 -8.54 -3.16 -21.11
CA GLU A 89 -7.16 -3.08 -21.62
C GLU A 89 -6.34 -2.04 -20.87
N ALA A 90 -6.90 -0.85 -20.62
CA ALA A 90 -6.22 0.20 -19.86
C ALA A 90 -5.92 -0.21 -18.40
N VAL A 91 -6.82 -0.98 -17.76
CA VAL A 91 -6.59 -1.55 -16.42
C VAL A 91 -5.40 -2.51 -16.45
N LEU A 92 -5.34 -3.43 -17.41
CA LEU A 92 -4.24 -4.39 -17.55
C LEU A 92 -2.91 -3.68 -17.77
N GLN A 93 -2.86 -2.73 -18.71
CA GLN A 93 -1.65 -1.95 -18.97
C GLN A 93 -1.19 -1.15 -17.74
N CYS A 94 -2.14 -0.55 -16.99
CA CYS A 94 -1.82 0.17 -15.76
C CYS A 94 -1.27 -0.78 -14.69
N ASN A 95 -1.83 -1.99 -14.58
CA ASN A 95 -1.35 -3.01 -13.66
C ASN A 95 0.10 -3.44 -13.98
N ASP A 96 0.42 -3.73 -15.25
CA ASP A 96 1.78 -4.08 -15.67
C ASP A 96 2.78 -2.97 -15.33
N ARG A 97 2.41 -1.71 -15.60
CA ARG A 97 3.23 -0.55 -15.25
C ARG A 97 3.43 -0.41 -13.74
N LEU A 98 2.37 -0.65 -12.96
CA LEU A 98 2.41 -0.59 -11.50
C LEU A 98 3.36 -1.66 -10.93
N GLN A 99 3.22 -2.91 -11.37
CA GLN A 99 4.08 -4.01 -10.92
C GLN A 99 5.55 -3.72 -11.25
N LYS A 100 5.82 -3.33 -12.50
CA LYS A 100 7.17 -2.98 -12.92
C LYS A 100 7.78 -1.85 -12.10
N ALA A 101 7.02 -0.79 -11.84
CA ALA A 101 7.54 0.34 -11.06
C ALA A 101 7.89 -0.05 -9.62
N LEU A 102 7.10 -0.94 -9.00
CA LEU A 102 7.39 -1.45 -7.65
C LEU A 102 8.59 -2.42 -7.65
N GLU A 103 8.73 -3.27 -8.66
CA GLU A 103 9.92 -4.13 -8.84
C GLU A 103 11.20 -3.31 -9.04
N ASP A 104 11.14 -2.22 -9.82
CA ASP A 104 12.25 -1.30 -10.03
C ASP A 104 12.67 -0.61 -8.72
N VAL A 105 11.70 -0.24 -7.87
CA VAL A 105 11.96 0.30 -6.52
C VAL A 105 12.65 -0.74 -5.63
N GLU A 106 12.13 -1.97 -5.58
CA GLU A 106 12.70 -3.04 -4.77
C GLU A 106 14.14 -3.33 -5.21
N THR A 107 14.37 -3.46 -6.52
CA THR A 107 15.71 -3.65 -7.11
C THR A 107 16.64 -2.51 -6.71
N ALA A 108 16.16 -1.26 -6.83
CA ALA A 108 16.97 -0.11 -6.50
C ALA A 108 17.28 -0.04 -4.98
N ALA A 109 16.34 -0.46 -4.12
CA ALA A 109 16.54 -0.51 -2.67
C ALA A 109 17.61 -1.53 -2.26
N LEU A 110 17.63 -2.70 -2.91
CA LEU A 110 18.69 -3.70 -2.72
C LEU A 110 20.06 -3.15 -3.12
N THR A 111 20.15 -2.42 -4.24
CA THR A 111 21.42 -1.86 -4.72
C THR A 111 21.93 -0.71 -3.84
N GLU A 112 21.04 0.14 -3.31
CA GLU A 112 21.42 1.27 -2.45
C GLU A 112 21.91 0.78 -1.08
N THR A 113 21.23 -0.21 -0.48
CA THR A 113 21.62 -0.82 0.81
C THR A 113 22.99 -1.53 0.74
N THR A 114 23.32 -2.10 -0.42
CA THR A 114 24.62 -2.77 -0.64
C THR A 114 25.78 -1.77 -0.75
N ALA A 115 25.52 -0.56 -1.25
CA ALA A 115 26.54 0.49 -1.41
C ALA A 115 26.98 1.09 -0.05
N GLU A 116 26.07 1.28 0.90
CA GLU A 116 26.41 1.81 2.23
C GLU A 116 27.25 0.84 3.07
N THR A 117 27.03 -0.48 2.93
CA THR A 117 27.76 -1.48 3.71
C THR A 117 29.24 -1.61 3.28
N THR A 118 29.55 -1.29 2.02
CA THR A 118 30.93 -1.43 1.48
C THR A 118 31.79 -0.18 1.74
N ALA A 119 31.19 0.98 2.01
CA ALA A 119 31.92 2.22 2.30
C ALA A 119 32.50 2.28 3.73
N ALA A 120 31.97 1.47 4.66
CA ALA A 120 32.45 1.43 6.05
C ALA A 120 33.71 0.58 6.26
N THR A 121 34.13 -0.23 5.28
CA THR A 121 35.25 -1.18 5.41
C THR A 121 36.51 -0.76 4.64
N ALA A 122 36.60 0.49 4.18
CA ALA A 122 37.76 1.00 3.43
C ALA A 122 38.52 2.13 4.15
N ALA A 123 38.25 2.37 5.44
CA ALA A 123 38.96 3.35 6.26
C ALA A 123 39.49 2.72 7.55
N SER A 124 40.29 1.66 7.43
CA SER A 124 41.18 1.21 8.50
C SER A 124 42.41 0.53 7.91
N GLU A 125 43.13 1.25 7.05
CA GLU A 125 44.51 0.94 6.68
C GLU A 125 45.43 1.69 7.66
N ASN A 126 45.88 0.98 8.69
CA ASN A 126 47.16 1.14 9.41
C ASN A 126 47.03 0.54 10.81
N ASN A 127 47.32 -0.75 10.92
CA ASN A 127 48.14 -1.30 12.00
C ASN A 127 48.65 -2.67 11.55
N ASP A 128 49.95 -2.71 11.25
CA ASP A 128 50.80 -3.87 11.48
C ASP A 128 50.56 -4.39 12.91
N ASP A 129 50.26 -5.68 13.06
CA ASP A 129 50.49 -6.56 14.23
C ASP A 129 49.58 -7.79 14.00
N ASP A 130 50.12 -8.86 13.44
CA ASP A 130 50.59 -10.05 14.18
C ASP A 130 49.44 -10.90 14.80
N ASP A 131 49.46 -12.17 14.40
CA ASP A 131 48.85 -13.34 15.05
C ASP A 131 47.32 -13.57 15.03
N ASP A 132 46.97 -14.66 14.32
CA ASP A 132 46.13 -15.78 14.80
C ASP A 132 44.61 -15.56 15.01
N VAL A 133 43.81 -15.94 14.00
CA VAL A 133 42.32 -15.93 14.10
C VAL A 133 41.66 -17.19 13.53
N THR A 134 42.40 -18.31 13.44
CA THR A 134 41.84 -19.57 12.90
C THR A 134 41.05 -20.43 13.90
N ASP A 135 41.01 -20.06 15.18
CA ASP A 135 40.40 -20.92 16.22
C ASP A 135 38.99 -20.50 16.70
N GLN A 136 38.44 -19.37 16.24
CA GLN A 136 37.17 -18.86 16.81
C GLN A 136 35.89 -19.44 16.18
N PHE A 137 35.99 -20.22 15.10
CA PHE A 137 34.81 -20.78 14.40
C PHE A 137 34.36 -22.16 14.91
N ASN A 138 35.12 -22.80 15.81
CA ASN A 138 34.83 -24.15 16.29
C ASN A 138 34.03 -24.22 17.62
N ASP A 139 33.84 -23.10 18.32
CA ASP A 139 33.20 -23.10 19.65
C ASP A 139 31.70 -22.72 19.64
N LEU A 140 31.14 -22.40 18.48
CA LEU A 140 29.75 -21.90 18.35
C LEU A 140 28.75 -22.94 17.83
N LEU A 141 29.18 -24.19 17.60
CA LEU A 141 28.34 -25.23 16.96
C LEU A 141 28.07 -26.48 17.80
N LEU A 142 28.54 -26.57 19.06
CA LEU A 142 28.53 -27.82 19.83
C LEU A 142 28.26 -27.65 21.34
N GLY A 143 27.37 -26.74 21.71
CA GLY A 143 26.93 -26.55 23.10
C GLY A 143 25.42 -26.60 23.29
N ASP A 144 24.94 -27.77 23.72
CA ASP A 144 23.75 -27.97 24.57
C ASP A 144 22.35 -28.03 23.92
N LEU A 145 22.03 -29.23 23.39
CA LEU A 145 20.71 -29.85 23.54
C LEU A 145 20.61 -30.40 24.98
N ASP A 146 19.68 -29.87 25.80
CA ASP A 146 18.71 -30.58 26.67
C ASP A 146 18.21 -29.67 27.83
N ASP A 147 16.96 -29.19 27.78
CA ASP A 147 16.04 -29.28 28.94
C ASP A 147 14.56 -28.95 28.54
N PRO A 148 13.56 -29.76 28.97
CA PRO A 148 12.13 -29.62 28.63
C PRO A 148 11.33 -28.70 29.61
N PRO A 149 10.02 -28.42 29.38
CA PRO A 149 9.31 -27.27 29.93
C PRO A 149 8.56 -27.56 31.24
N PRO A 150 8.08 -26.50 31.94
CA PRO A 150 6.67 -26.57 32.37
C PRO A 150 5.89 -25.23 32.40
N SER A 151 4.61 -25.37 32.01
CA SER A 151 3.41 -24.74 32.62
C SER A 151 3.01 -23.28 32.32
N ALA A 152 1.92 -23.16 31.56
CA ALA A 152 0.93 -22.07 31.67
C ALA A 152 0.12 -22.18 32.99
N PRO A 153 -0.90 -21.35 33.29
CA PRO A 153 -1.32 -20.03 32.79
C PRO A 153 -1.43 -18.98 33.93
N VAL A 154 -1.43 -17.67 33.63
CA VAL A 154 -1.84 -16.65 34.62
C VAL A 154 -3.01 -15.81 34.11
N VAL A 155 -3.97 -15.72 35.01
CA VAL A 155 -5.35 -15.26 34.93
C VAL A 155 -5.45 -13.74 35.10
N ALA A 156 -6.46 -13.19 34.42
CA ALA A 156 -7.23 -11.96 34.61
C ALA A 156 -6.86 -10.97 35.74
N GLY A 157 -6.96 -9.67 35.40
CA GLY A 157 -7.23 -8.62 36.38
C GLY A 157 -7.30 -7.20 35.80
N PRO A 158 -8.48 -6.55 35.77
CA PRO A 158 -8.66 -5.14 35.45
C PRO A 158 -8.59 -4.28 36.73
N LYS A 159 -8.10 -3.04 36.63
CA LYS A 159 -8.20 -1.92 37.60
C LYS A 159 -7.34 -0.77 37.03
N SER A 160 -7.61 0.52 37.18
CA SER A 160 -8.64 1.35 37.83
C SER A 160 -8.14 2.80 37.71
N THR A 161 -8.93 3.77 38.17
CA THR A 161 -8.67 5.22 38.35
C THR A 161 -8.81 6.05 37.07
N GLY A 162 -9.86 6.83 36.84
CA GLY A 162 -10.81 7.47 37.74
C GLY A 162 -10.46 8.95 37.92
N GLU A 163 -11.36 9.81 37.42
CA GLU A 163 -11.76 11.12 37.97
C GLU A 163 -10.72 12.27 37.94
N GLU A 164 -10.99 13.58 37.78
CA GLU A 164 -12.12 14.48 37.47
C GLU A 164 -11.47 15.89 37.46
N ASP A 165 -11.74 16.78 36.49
CA ASP A 165 -11.75 18.27 36.65
C ASP A 165 -12.07 18.90 35.28
N SER A 166 -13.27 19.44 35.00
CA SER A 166 -13.88 20.71 35.46
C SER A 166 -13.91 21.76 34.35
N THR A 167 -15.15 21.97 33.88
CA THR A 167 -15.75 23.26 33.53
C THR A 167 -15.05 24.15 32.49
N ASN A 168 -15.58 24.13 31.26
CA ASN A 168 -15.75 25.39 30.55
C ASN A 168 -17.13 25.43 29.86
N ASP A 169 -17.97 26.30 30.38
CA ASP A 169 -19.37 26.55 30.04
C ASP A 169 -19.48 27.63 28.95
N MET A 170 -20.59 27.62 28.22
CA MET A 170 -21.09 28.63 27.27
C MET A 170 -20.40 28.78 25.90
N LYS A 171 -21.03 28.23 24.84
CA LYS A 171 -22.06 28.96 24.03
C LYS A 171 -22.44 28.17 22.75
N GLN A 172 -23.55 27.42 22.82
CA GLN A 172 -24.35 27.01 21.65
C GLN A 172 -25.16 28.23 21.14
N PRO A 173 -25.51 28.35 19.84
CA PRO A 173 -26.38 27.36 19.16
C PRO A 173 -26.13 27.15 17.64
N ALA A 174 -26.22 25.89 17.20
CA ALA A 174 -26.91 25.49 15.97
C ALA A 174 -26.87 23.96 15.85
N THR A 175 -28.05 23.36 15.98
CA THR A 175 -28.36 21.96 15.73
C THR A 175 -27.93 21.53 14.33
N VAL A 176 -26.81 20.81 14.23
CA VAL A 176 -26.51 19.97 13.06
C VAL A 176 -27.10 18.58 13.34
N PRO A 177 -27.98 18.07 12.49
CA PRO A 177 -28.52 16.72 12.65
C PRO A 177 -27.37 15.72 12.58
N ALA A 178 -27.35 14.79 13.53
CA ALA A 178 -26.48 13.63 13.50
C ALA A 178 -26.62 12.95 12.14
N SER A 179 -25.57 12.99 11.32
CA SER A 179 -25.45 12.14 10.16
C SER A 179 -25.62 10.70 10.66
N SER A 180 -26.78 10.13 10.35
CA SER A 180 -26.94 8.69 10.31
C SER A 180 -26.03 8.17 9.20
N SER A 181 -24.75 7.96 9.52
CA SER A 181 -23.88 7.04 8.80
C SER A 181 -24.36 5.62 9.15
N ASN A 182 -25.57 5.29 8.69
CA ASN A 182 -25.91 3.91 8.43
C ASN A 182 -25.36 3.66 7.03
N ASP A 183 -24.29 2.89 7.00
CA ASP A 183 -23.60 2.37 5.84
C ASP A 183 -24.58 1.83 4.78
N GLU A 184 -24.94 2.70 3.84
CA GLU A 184 -25.57 2.33 2.57
C GLU A 184 -24.68 1.35 1.78
N PHE A 185 -23.38 1.37 2.08
CA PHE A 185 -22.39 0.42 1.57
C PHE A 185 -22.56 -0.97 2.18
N ASP A 186 -22.83 -1.09 3.49
CA ASP A 186 -23.05 -2.40 4.14
C ASP A 186 -24.41 -3.01 3.76
N ALA A 187 -25.42 -2.19 3.50
CA ALA A 187 -26.71 -2.65 2.99
C ALA A 187 -26.58 -3.39 1.64
N PHE A 188 -25.65 -2.97 0.78
CA PHE A 188 -25.41 -3.61 -0.53
C PHE A 188 -24.82 -5.03 -0.40
N PHE A 189 -23.97 -5.27 0.60
CA PHE A 189 -23.37 -6.59 0.84
C PHE A 189 -24.29 -7.52 1.64
N ALA A 190 -25.08 -6.96 2.56
CA ALA A 190 -26.07 -7.73 3.33
C ALA A 190 -27.18 -8.30 2.43
N GLU A 191 -27.59 -7.58 1.38
CA GLU A 191 -28.65 -8.00 0.47
C GLU A 191 -28.24 -9.15 -0.48
N ARG A 192 -26.93 -9.41 -0.63
CA ARG A 192 -26.41 -10.55 -1.41
C ARG A 192 -26.11 -11.81 -0.57
N GLN A 193 -26.30 -11.75 0.75
CA GLN A 193 -26.01 -12.87 1.66
C GLN A 193 -27.27 -13.50 2.30
N GLY A 194 -28.48 -13.22 1.81
CA GLY A 194 -29.71 -13.94 2.19
C GLY A 194 -30.08 -15.04 1.19
N PRO A 195 -30.73 -16.14 1.65
CA PRO A 195 -30.51 -17.54 1.24
C PRO A 195 -30.74 -17.91 -0.22
#